data_AF-A0A452Y6G1-F1
#
_entry.id   AF-A0A452Y6G1-F1
#
_cell.length_a   1.000
_cell.length_b   1.000
_cell.length_c   1.000
_cell.angle_alpha   90.00
_cell.angle_beta   90.00
_cell.angle_gamma   90.00
#
_symmetry.space_group_name_H-M   'P 1'
#
loop_
_entity.id
_entity.type
_entity.pdbx_description
1 polymer ?
#
loop_
_entity_poly.entity_id
_entity_poly.type
_entity_poly.pdbx_seq_one_letter_code
_entity_poly.pdbx_strand_id
1 'polypeptide(L)'
;MNPNYTEFRFPQIKAHPWHKVFHKKMPPEAIDLASRLLQYSPSLRCTALDACAHPFFDELREPNARLPNGRPFPPLFNFKHELANASQDLINRLVPEHVRRQAGLAFVHAGS
;
A
#
# COMPACT_ATOMS: atom_id res chain seq x y z
N MET A 1 -6.42 10.80 -18.39
CA MET A 1 -6.82 12.15 -18.85
C MET A 1 -7.60 12.02 -20.15
N ASN A 2 -8.50 12.95 -20.43
CA ASN A 2 -9.38 12.89 -21.60
C ASN A 2 -8.64 13.39 -22.86
N PRO A 3 -8.42 12.54 -23.89
CA PRO A 3 -7.74 12.94 -25.12
C PRO A 3 -8.47 14.04 -25.90
N ASN A 4 -9.78 14.17 -25.70
CA ASN A 4 -10.62 15.17 -26.37
C ASN A 4 -10.58 16.54 -25.68
N TYR A 5 -9.77 16.72 -24.64
CA TYR A 5 -9.71 17.92 -23.80
C TYR A 5 -8.30 18.52 -23.79
N THR A 6 -7.84 18.97 -24.95
CA THR A 6 -6.49 19.53 -25.17
C THR A 6 -6.46 21.05 -25.35
N GLU A 7 -7.59 21.68 -25.71
CA GLU A 7 -7.62 23.10 -26.13
C GLU A 7 -7.86 24.09 -24.98
N PHE A 8 -8.07 23.62 -23.75
CA PHE A 8 -8.24 24.52 -22.62
C PHE A 8 -6.89 25.09 -22.17
N ARG A 9 -6.73 26.42 -22.24
CA ARG A 9 -5.55 27.10 -21.72
C ARG A 9 -5.65 27.22 -20.20
N PHE A 10 -4.99 26.33 -19.50
CA PHE A 10 -4.81 26.44 -18.06
C PHE A 10 -3.77 27.51 -17.72
N PRO A 11 -3.91 28.21 -16.58
CA PRO A 11 -2.81 28.97 -16.01
C PRO A 11 -1.62 28.03 -15.76
N GLN A 12 -0.42 28.48 -16.09
CA GLN A 12 0.80 27.71 -15.82
C GLN A 12 1.12 27.78 -14.32
N ILE A 13 0.61 26.80 -13.57
CA ILE A 13 0.92 26.64 -12.16
C ILE A 13 2.07 25.64 -12.03
N LYS A 14 3.17 26.06 -11.41
CA LYS A 14 4.28 25.15 -11.10
C LYS A 14 3.85 24.15 -10.03
N ALA A 15 4.27 22.90 -10.19
CA ALA A 15 4.03 21.87 -9.19
C ALA A 15 4.55 22.33 -7.82
N HIS A 16 3.68 22.30 -6.80
CA HIS A 16 4.09 22.57 -5.44
C HIS A 16 4.74 21.30 -4.86
N PRO A 17 5.96 21.37 -4.33
CA PRO A 17 6.62 20.18 -3.80
C PRO A 17 5.83 19.56 -2.65
N TRP A 18 5.67 18.24 -2.64
CA TRP A 18 4.87 17.53 -1.63
C TRP A 18 5.33 17.78 -0.18
N HIS A 19 6.63 17.88 0.06
CA HIS A 19 7.19 18.19 1.38
C HIS A 19 6.86 19.61 1.89
N LYS A 20 6.34 20.49 1.02
CA LYS A 20 5.83 21.81 1.40
C LYS A 20 4.30 21.84 1.55
N VAL A 21 3.60 20.89 0.94
CA VAL A 21 2.16 20.68 1.13
C VAL A 21 1.88 20.09 2.50
N PHE A 22 2.68 19.11 2.92
CA PHE A 22 2.50 18.39 4.18
C PHE A 22 3.26 19.02 5.35
N HIS A 23 2.76 18.79 6.57
CA HIS A 23 3.42 19.25 7.79
C HIS A 23 4.78 18.56 7.99
N LYS A 24 5.77 19.25 8.58
CA LYS A 24 7.14 18.73 8.80
C LYS A 24 7.25 17.43 9.61
N LYS A 25 6.17 17.04 10.30
CA LYS A 25 6.10 15.82 11.11
C LYS A 25 5.61 14.60 10.32
N MET A 26 5.25 14.78 9.05
CA MET A 26 4.77 13.68 8.21
C MET A 26 5.92 12.73 7.87
N PRO A 27 5.72 11.40 8.01
CA PRO A 27 6.71 10.42 7.59
C PRO A 27 7.02 10.56 6.09
N PRO A 28 8.29 10.50 5.68
CA PRO A 28 8.66 10.61 4.26
C PRO A 28 8.02 9.51 3.40
N GLU A 29 7.79 8.33 3.95
CA GLU A 29 7.12 7.21 3.28
C GLU A 29 5.65 7.52 2.95
N ALA A 30 4.97 8.28 3.83
CA ALA A 30 3.60 8.70 3.59
C ALA A 30 3.51 9.68 2.42
N ILE A 31 4.50 10.59 2.35
CA ILE A 31 4.62 11.57 1.26
C ILE A 31 4.93 10.86 -0.06
N ASP A 32 5.84 9.88 -0.04
CA ASP A 32 6.17 9.07 -1.23
C ASP A 32 4.95 8.32 -1.75
N LEU A 33 4.21 7.64 -0.86
CA LEU A 33 2.99 6.91 -1.24
C LEU A 33 1.94 7.83 -1.88
N ALA A 34 1.68 8.99 -1.27
CA ALA A 34 0.76 9.98 -1.82
C ALA A 34 1.18 10.44 -3.23
N SER A 35 2.48 10.66 -3.43
CA SER A 35 3.02 11.08 -4.74
C SER A 35 2.83 10.01 -5.82
N ARG A 36 2.90 8.72 -5.47
CA ARG A 36 2.68 7.60 -6.41
C ARG A 36 1.21 7.38 -6.74
N LEU A 37 0.31 7.69 -5.80
CA LEU A 37 -1.14 7.57 -6.00
C LEU A 37 -1.70 8.75 -6.81
N LEU A 38 -1.25 9.97 -6.50
CA LEU A 38 -1.79 11.22 -7.04
C LEU A 38 -1.05 11.62 -8.34
N GLN A 39 -1.07 10.70 -9.32
CA GLN A 39 -0.52 10.92 -10.64
C GLN A 39 -1.61 11.28 -11.66
N TYR A 40 -1.33 12.29 -12.48
CA TYR A 40 -2.22 12.71 -13.58
C TYR A 40 -2.39 11.60 -14.62
N SER A 41 -1.29 11.01 -15.05
CA SER A 41 -1.28 9.88 -15.99
C SER A 41 -1.76 8.62 -15.28
N PRO A 42 -2.87 7.99 -15.70
CA PRO A 42 -3.40 6.79 -15.04
C PRO A 42 -2.40 5.63 -15.02
N SER A 43 -1.58 5.50 -16.06
CA SER A 43 -0.54 4.46 -16.19
C SER A 43 0.64 4.63 -15.23
N LEU A 44 0.84 5.83 -14.66
CA LEU A 44 1.90 6.11 -13.70
C LEU A 44 1.44 5.92 -12.24
N ARG A 45 0.14 5.70 -12.01
CA ARG A 45 -0.37 5.45 -10.66
C ARG A 45 0.10 4.09 -10.20
N CYS A 46 0.55 4.01 -8.94
CA CYS A 46 0.80 2.70 -8.35
C CYS A 46 -0.50 1.88 -8.30
N THR A 47 -0.38 0.57 -8.48
CA THR A 47 -1.52 -0.33 -8.37
C THR A 47 -1.96 -0.47 -6.91
N ALA A 48 -3.17 -0.98 -6.67
CA ALA A 48 -3.66 -1.21 -5.32
C ALA A 48 -2.75 -2.18 -4.53
N LEU A 49 -2.26 -3.24 -5.17
CA LEU A 49 -1.38 -4.21 -4.51
C LEU A 49 0.01 -3.62 -4.24
N ASP A 50 0.56 -2.84 -5.16
CA ASP A 50 1.84 -2.15 -4.93
C ASP A 50 1.75 -1.15 -3.78
N ALA A 51 0.62 -0.42 -3.69
CA ALA A 51 0.34 0.48 -2.59
C ALA A 51 0.23 -0.29 -1.26
N CYS A 52 -0.46 -1.43 -1.24
CA CYS A 52 -0.53 -2.30 -0.05
C CYS A 52 0.85 -2.86 0.35
N ALA A 53 1.79 -3.02 -0.60
CA ALA A 53 3.16 -3.47 -0.36
C ALA A 53 4.14 -2.33 -0.05
N HIS A 54 3.66 -1.10 0.08
CA HIS A 54 4.50 0.08 0.30
C HIS A 54 5.14 0.09 1.71
N PRO A 55 6.37 0.63 1.87
CA PRO A 55 7.05 0.74 3.17
C PRO A 55 6.26 1.48 4.25
N PHE A 56 5.38 2.39 3.85
CA PHE A 56 4.47 3.09 4.76
C PHE A 56 3.62 2.14 5.62
N PHE A 57 3.35 0.92 5.13
CA PHE A 57 2.58 -0.09 5.85
C PHE A 57 3.46 -1.19 6.49
N ASP A 58 4.79 -1.03 6.51
CA ASP A 58 5.70 -2.04 7.09
C ASP A 58 5.42 -2.30 8.57
N GLU A 59 5.05 -1.26 9.33
CA GLU A 59 4.68 -1.39 10.75
C GLU A 59 3.50 -2.35 10.95
N LEU A 60 2.56 -2.43 10.00
CA LEU A 60 1.43 -3.36 10.08
C LEU A 60 1.86 -4.82 9.87
N ARG A 61 3.05 -5.05 9.31
CA ARG A 61 3.63 -6.37 9.02
C ARG A 61 4.62 -6.82 10.07
N GLU A 62 4.79 -6.08 11.16
CA GLU A 62 5.59 -6.51 12.31
C GLU A 62 4.82 -7.55 13.15
N PRO A 63 5.45 -8.65 13.59
CA PRO A 63 4.77 -9.78 14.24
C PRO A 63 4.08 -9.42 15.56
N ASN A 64 4.51 -8.35 16.21
CA ASN A 64 3.99 -7.90 17.51
C ASN A 64 3.21 -6.57 17.41
N ALA A 65 2.92 -6.09 16.21
CA ALA A 65 2.24 -4.82 16.06
C ALA A 65 0.78 -4.90 16.51
N ARG A 66 0.34 -3.84 17.18
CA ARG A 66 -0.97 -3.74 17.83
C ARG A 66 -1.56 -2.37 17.62
N LEU A 67 -2.87 -2.29 17.80
CA LEU A 67 -3.56 -1.01 17.84
C LEU A 67 -3.04 -0.17 19.04
N PRO A 68 -3.14 1.17 18.99
CA PRO A 68 -2.70 2.04 20.10
C PRO A 68 -3.37 1.74 21.45
N ASN A 69 -4.52 1.05 21.44
CA ASN A 69 -5.23 0.59 22.64
C ASN A 69 -4.76 -0.80 23.14
N GLY A 70 -3.69 -1.37 22.56
CA GLY A 70 -3.16 -2.69 22.90
C GLY A 70 -3.91 -3.88 22.32
N ARG A 71 -5.00 -3.68 21.57
CA ARG A 71 -5.74 -4.78 20.92
C ARG A 71 -4.98 -5.31 19.69
N PRO A 72 -5.12 -6.59 19.34
CA PRO A 72 -4.59 -7.10 18.09
C PRO A 72 -5.23 -6.39 16.89
N PHE A 73 -4.51 -6.34 15.77
CA PHE A 73 -5.09 -5.88 14.51
C PHE A 73 -6.21 -6.82 14.02
N PRO A 74 -7.15 -6.31 13.21
CA PRO A 74 -8.06 -7.16 12.46
C PRO A 74 -7.28 -8.03 11.45
N PRO A 75 -7.91 -9.02 10.80
CA PRO A 75 -7.27 -9.78 9.73
C PRO A 75 -6.80 -8.83 8.60
N LEU A 76 -5.49 -8.71 8.41
CA LEU A 76 -4.88 -7.82 7.40
C LEU A 76 -4.36 -8.57 6.17
N PHE A 77 -4.05 -9.86 6.31
CA PHE A 77 -3.30 -10.66 5.32
C PHE A 77 -4.11 -11.82 4.73
N ASN A 78 -5.42 -11.82 4.93
CA ASN A 78 -6.36 -12.84 4.46
C ASN A 78 -6.74 -12.65 2.98
N PHE A 79 -5.75 -12.42 2.12
CA PHE A 79 -5.95 -12.31 0.69
C PHE A 79 -6.50 -13.62 0.10
N LYS A 80 -7.36 -13.51 -0.91
CA LYS A 80 -7.96 -14.61 -1.66
C LYS A 80 -7.51 -14.55 -3.12
N HIS A 81 -8.39 -14.11 -4.01
CA HIS A 81 -8.14 -14.05 -5.45
C HIS A 81 -7.33 -12.82 -5.87
N GLU A 82 -7.14 -11.84 -4.97
CA GLU A 82 -6.42 -10.60 -5.25
C GLU A 82 -4.95 -10.86 -5.60
N LEU A 83 -4.35 -11.93 -5.08
CA LEU A 83 -2.96 -12.29 -5.35
C LEU A 83 -2.77 -13.20 -6.57
N ALA A 84 -3.84 -13.62 -7.25
CA ALA A 84 -3.76 -14.62 -8.32
C ALA A 84 -2.84 -14.22 -9.48
N ASN A 85 -2.74 -12.93 -9.76
CA ASN A 85 -1.90 -12.37 -10.83
C ASN A 85 -0.70 -11.58 -10.28
N ALA A 86 -0.44 -11.63 -8.97
CA ALA A 86 0.67 -10.92 -8.35
C ALA A 86 1.99 -11.68 -8.58
N SER A 87 3.09 -10.95 -8.73
CA SER A 87 4.42 -11.58 -8.78
C SER A 87 4.79 -12.17 -7.42
N GLN A 88 5.66 -13.19 -7.42
CA GLN A 88 6.10 -13.82 -6.18
C GLN A 88 6.80 -12.83 -5.23
N ASP A 89 7.53 -11.85 -5.78
CA ASP A 89 8.16 -10.78 -5.01
C ASP A 89 7.12 -9.91 -4.29
N LEU A 90 6.05 -9.52 -5.00
CA LEU A 90 4.97 -8.72 -4.43
C LEU A 90 4.22 -9.50 -3.34
N ILE A 91 3.97 -10.79 -3.55
CA ILE A 91 3.36 -11.67 -2.55
C ILE A 91 4.24 -11.75 -1.29
N ASN A 92 5.55 -11.90 -1.46
CA ASN A 92 6.49 -11.97 -0.34
C ASN A 92 6.53 -10.66 0.48
N ARG A 93 6.34 -9.52 -0.17
CA ARG A 93 6.24 -8.20 0.48
C ARG A 93 4.88 -7.96 1.14
N LEU A 94 3.80 -8.47 0.57
CA LEU A 94 2.45 -8.34 1.11
C LEU A 94 2.20 -9.27 2.30
N VAL A 95 2.68 -10.51 2.24
CA VAL A 95 2.44 -11.54 3.25
C VAL A 95 3.74 -11.86 3.99
N PRO A 96 3.95 -11.32 5.21
CA PRO A 96 5.17 -11.54 5.97
C PRO A 96 5.31 -13.01 6.40
N GLU A 97 6.54 -13.45 6.65
CA GLU A 97 6.83 -14.88 6.90
C GLU A 97 6.07 -15.45 8.11
N HIS A 98 5.94 -14.67 9.19
CA HIS A 98 5.27 -15.14 10.40
C HIS A 98 3.79 -15.46 10.14
N VAL A 99 3.13 -14.70 9.26
CA VAL A 99 1.74 -14.97 8.81
C VAL A 99 1.71 -16.23 7.96
N ARG A 100 2.66 -16.43 7.05
CA ARG A 100 2.73 -17.65 6.21
C ARG A 100 2.87 -18.91 7.05
N ARG A 101 3.73 -18.87 8.08
CA ARG A 101 3.90 -19.98 9.02
C ARG A 101 2.61 -20.23 9.82
N GLN A 102 1.94 -19.17 10.26
CA GLN A 102 0.72 -19.26 11.04
C GLN A 102 -0.49 -19.73 10.21
N ALA A 103 -0.58 -19.33 8.94
CA ALA A 103 -1.57 -19.83 7.99
C ALA A 103 -1.33 -21.32 7.67
N GLY A 104 -0.06 -21.73 7.48
CA GLY A 104 0.30 -23.15 7.34
C GLY A 104 -0.08 -23.98 8.57
N LEU A 105 0.04 -23.41 9.78
CA LEU A 105 -0.42 -24.03 11.04
C LEU A 105 -1.95 -24.05 11.20
N ALA A 106 -2.68 -23.11 10.60
CA ALA A 106 -4.14 -23.11 10.64
C ALA A 106 -4.75 -24.26 9.78
N PHE A 107 -4.06 -24.69 8.72
CA PHE A 107 -4.49 -25.83 7.90
C PHE A 107 -4.27 -27.19 8.58
N VAL A 108 -3.33 -27.33 9.52
CA VAL A 108 -3.14 -28.59 10.26
C VAL A 108 -4.12 -28.79 11.41
N HIS A 109 -4.77 -27.72 11.91
CA HIS A 109 -5.74 -27.83 13.01
C HIS A 109 -7.21 -27.95 12.57
N ALA A 110 -7.53 -27.78 11.29
CA ALA A 110 -8.88 -28.00 10.76
C ALA A 110 -9.14 -29.46 10.30
N GLY A 111 -8.20 -30.36 10.57
CA GLY A 111 -8.24 -31.77 10.17
C GLY A 111 -8.04 -32.75 11.33
N SER A 112 -8.78 -32.57 12.44
CA SER A 112 -8.92 -33.58 13.49
C SER A 112 -10.35 -33.61 14.01
#